data_AF-A0A2M7L6A7-F1
#
_entry.id   AF-A0A2M7L6A7-F1
#
_cell.length_a   1.000
_cell.length_b   1.000
_cell.length_c   1.000
_cell.angle_alpha   90.00
_cell.angle_beta   90.00
_cell.angle_gamma   90.00
#
_symmetry.space_group_name_H-M   'P 1'
#
loop_
_entity.id
_entity.type
_entity.pdbx_description
1 polymer ?
#
loop_
_entity_poly.entity_id
_entity_poly.type
_entity_poly.pdbx_seq_one_letter_code
_entity_poly.pdbx_strand_id
1 'polypeptide(L)'
;MDIISNPADPAMWSIIGTIAQGIATIMAIAALIYSMTSFRQTLQAAHYTELDSMYFELLKLALEKPHLNSGGITRSGDQLMEYDIYAFMVWNFIEAIHDRCGNSKQLCETWYPVIDAECRKHRAWLELEDNKHKFKAAFHDFIRAGSFAENAAAGVAPAN
;
A
#
# COMPACT_ATOMS: atom_id res chain seq x y z
N MET A 1 -54.58 -14.10 -36.98
CA MET A 1 -54.77 -15.23 -36.04
C MET A 1 -53.71 -16.25 -36.39
N ASP A 2 -52.96 -16.68 -35.38
CA ASP A 2 -52.02 -17.80 -35.37
C ASP A 2 -50.64 -17.62 -36.06
N ILE A 3 -49.80 -16.74 -35.48
CA ILE A 3 -48.32 -16.87 -35.56
C ILE A 3 -47.80 -17.35 -34.19
N ILE A 4 -48.55 -18.23 -33.54
CA ILE A 4 -48.12 -18.97 -32.35
C ILE A 4 -48.71 -20.37 -32.46
N SER A 5 -48.08 -21.28 -33.22
CA SER A 5 -48.26 -22.74 -33.07
C SER A 5 -47.48 -23.59 -34.08
N ASN A 6 -46.15 -23.48 -34.10
CA ASN A 6 -45.37 -24.71 -34.29
C ASN A 6 -44.04 -24.63 -33.52
N PRO A 7 -43.89 -25.35 -32.39
CA PRO A 7 -42.65 -25.39 -31.64
C PRO A 7 -41.49 -26.10 -32.36
N ALA A 8 -41.69 -26.56 -33.60
CA ALA A 8 -40.70 -27.29 -34.40
C ALA A 8 -40.11 -26.48 -35.58
N ASP A 9 -40.34 -25.17 -35.68
CA ASP A 9 -39.72 -24.36 -36.74
C ASP A 9 -38.24 -24.09 -36.40
N PRO A 10 -37.27 -24.57 -37.22
CA PRO A 10 -35.83 -24.35 -36.99
C PRO A 10 -35.45 -22.87 -36.92
N ALA A 11 -36.22 -21.96 -37.55
CA ALA A 11 -35.97 -20.52 -37.45
C ALA A 11 -36.25 -19.98 -36.04
N MET A 12 -37.29 -20.47 -35.36
CA MET A 12 -37.65 -20.04 -34.02
C MET A 12 -36.59 -20.45 -32.99
N TRP A 13 -36.06 -21.66 -33.10
CA TRP A 13 -34.97 -22.15 -32.24
C TRP A 13 -33.67 -21.37 -32.42
N SER A 14 -33.35 -20.96 -33.66
CA SER A 14 -32.17 -20.13 -33.95
C SER A 14 -32.27 -18.73 -33.32
N ILE A 15 -33.45 -18.11 -33.39
CA ILE A 15 -33.71 -16.80 -32.75
C ILE A 15 -33.55 -16.89 -31.24
N ILE A 16 -34.16 -17.91 -30.61
CA ILE A 16 -34.04 -18.15 -29.16
C ILE A 16 -32.56 -18.37 -28.77
N GLY A 17 -31.82 -19.18 -29.54
CA GLY A 17 -30.40 -19.43 -29.30
C GLY A 17 -29.54 -18.17 -29.38
N THR A 18 -29.81 -17.30 -30.35
CA THR A 18 -29.08 -16.03 -30.53
C THR A 18 -29.33 -15.08 -29.37
N ILE A 19 -30.59 -14.96 -28.91
CA ILE A 19 -30.95 -14.15 -27.74
C ILE A 19 -30.28 -14.71 -26.48
N ALA A 20 -30.32 -16.03 -26.28
CA ALA A 20 -29.69 -16.68 -25.13
C ALA A 20 -28.17 -16.46 -25.10
N GLN A 21 -27.51 -16.52 -26.26
CA GLN A 21 -26.07 -16.27 -26.36
C GLN A 21 -25.72 -14.79 -26.11
N GLY A 22 -26.57 -13.86 -26.55
CA GLY A 22 -26.45 -12.45 -26.20
C GLY A 22 -26.53 -12.22 -24.69
N ILE A 23 -27.49 -12.84 -24.01
CA ILE A 23 -27.62 -12.74 -22.55
C ILE A 23 -26.41 -13.39 -21.85
N ALA A 24 -25.96 -14.55 -22.30
CA ALA A 24 -24.81 -15.25 -21.73
C ALA A 24 -23.51 -14.44 -21.85
N THR A 25 -23.28 -13.80 -23.01
CA THR A 25 -22.09 -12.96 -23.22
C THR A 25 -22.12 -11.71 -22.35
N ILE A 26 -23.28 -11.07 -22.18
CA ILE A 26 -23.44 -9.92 -21.27
C ILE A 26 -23.17 -10.33 -19.82
N MET A 27 -23.70 -11.47 -19.37
CA MET A 27 -23.44 -11.98 -18.02
C MET A 27 -21.96 -12.32 -17.80
N ALA A 28 -21.29 -12.90 -18.79
CA ALA A 28 -19.86 -13.20 -18.72
C ALA A 28 -19.02 -11.92 -18.59
N ILE A 29 -19.37 -10.86 -19.33
CA ILE A 29 -18.70 -9.56 -19.23
C ILE A 29 -18.93 -8.95 -17.84
N ALA A 30 -20.16 -8.97 -17.33
CA ALA A 30 -20.48 -8.47 -16.00
C ALA A 30 -19.73 -9.24 -14.89
N ALA A 31 -19.66 -10.56 -15.00
CA ALA A 31 -18.92 -11.41 -14.07
C ALA A 31 -17.40 -11.13 -14.12
N LEU A 32 -16.83 -10.88 -15.29
CA LEU A 32 -15.43 -10.49 -15.44
C LEU A 32 -15.14 -9.13 -14.80
N ILE A 33 -16.01 -8.14 -15.02
CA ILE A 33 -15.88 -6.82 -14.40
C ILE A 33 -15.93 -6.95 -12.87
N TYR A 34 -16.92 -7.69 -12.35
CA TYR A 34 -17.05 -7.95 -10.91
C TYR A 34 -15.85 -8.69 -10.34
N SER A 35 -15.32 -9.69 -11.06
CA SER A 35 -14.13 -10.43 -10.65
C SER A 35 -12.90 -9.53 -10.58
N MET A 36 -12.69 -8.66 -11.58
CA MET A 36 -11.57 -7.71 -11.59
C MET A 36 -11.69 -6.68 -10.46
N THR A 37 -12.88 -6.16 -10.18
CA THR A 37 -13.08 -5.19 -9.09
C THR A 37 -12.89 -5.83 -7.73
N SER A 38 -13.48 -7.02 -7.51
CA SER A 38 -13.29 -7.79 -6.27
C SER A 38 -11.83 -8.17 -6.07
N PHE A 39 -11.12 -8.59 -7.12
CA PHE A 39 -9.70 -8.92 -7.05
C PHE A 39 -8.84 -7.70 -6.67
N ARG A 40 -9.14 -6.52 -7.26
CA ARG A 40 -8.46 -5.27 -6.89
C ARG A 40 -8.70 -4.88 -5.43
N GLN A 41 -9.93 -5.05 -4.93
CA GLN A 41 -10.26 -4.78 -3.53
C GLN A 41 -9.53 -5.75 -2.59
N THR A 42 -9.47 -7.03 -2.93
CA THR A 42 -8.73 -8.05 -2.15
C THR A 42 -7.24 -7.75 -2.12
N LEU A 43 -6.63 -7.39 -3.26
CA LEU A 43 -5.22 -7.00 -3.31
C LEU A 43 -4.94 -5.76 -2.46
N GLN A 44 -5.80 -4.74 -2.53
CA GLN A 44 -5.67 -3.55 -1.68
C GLN A 44 -5.73 -3.95 -0.20
N ALA A 45 -6.76 -4.68 0.22
CA ALA A 45 -6.93 -5.10 1.60
C ALA A 45 -5.75 -5.95 2.11
N ALA A 46 -5.28 -6.92 1.32
CA ALA A 46 -4.13 -7.76 1.68
C ALA A 46 -2.86 -6.93 1.87
N HIS A 47 -2.58 -5.97 1.00
CA HIS A 47 -1.43 -5.08 1.14
C HIS A 47 -1.53 -4.17 2.37
N TYR A 48 -2.72 -3.67 2.72
CA TYR A 48 -2.91 -2.88 3.94
C TYR A 48 -2.66 -3.73 5.19
N THR A 49 -3.18 -4.96 5.22
CA THR A 49 -2.96 -5.90 6.33
C THR A 49 -1.48 -6.27 6.48
N GLU A 50 -0.75 -6.43 5.37
CA GLU A 50 0.68 -6.71 5.40
C GLU A 50 1.48 -5.53 5.98
N LEU A 51 1.22 -4.30 5.54
CA LEU A 51 1.89 -3.10 6.05
C LEU A 51 1.63 -2.91 7.56
N ASP A 52 0.38 -3.08 7.99
CA ASP A 52 0.00 -2.99 9.40
C ASP A 52 0.68 -4.08 10.24
N SER A 53 0.70 -5.32 9.75
CA SER A 53 1.39 -6.42 10.41
C SER A 53 2.89 -6.17 10.54
N MET A 54 3.54 -5.69 9.48
CA MET A 54 4.97 -5.35 9.52
C MET A 54 5.26 -4.25 10.53
N TYR A 55 4.44 -3.20 10.55
CA TYR A 55 4.59 -2.11 11.51
C TYR A 55 4.37 -2.59 12.95
N PHE A 56 3.38 -3.44 13.17
CA PHE A 56 3.12 -4.04 14.48
C PHE A 56 4.30 -4.89 14.97
N GLU A 57 4.96 -5.66 14.10
CA GLU A 57 6.19 -6.39 14.45
C GLU A 57 7.35 -5.44 14.78
N LEU A 58 7.51 -4.32 14.06
CA LEU A 58 8.50 -3.29 14.42
C LEU A 58 8.21 -2.65 15.78
N LEU A 59 6.94 -2.43 16.11
CA LEU A 59 6.52 -1.91 17.41
C LEU A 59 6.74 -2.92 18.53
N LYS A 60 6.46 -4.21 18.30
CA LYS A 60 6.77 -5.29 19.25
C LYS A 60 8.27 -5.36 19.52
N LEU A 61 9.09 -5.29 18.47
CA LEU A 61 10.55 -5.33 18.62
C LEU A 61 11.05 -4.13 19.44
N ALA A 62 10.49 -2.94 19.22
CA ALA A 62 10.76 -1.76 20.04
C ALA A 62 10.26 -1.90 21.50
N LEU A 63 9.17 -2.64 21.72
CA LEU A 63 8.65 -2.93 23.06
C LEU A 63 9.54 -3.94 23.81
N GLU A 64 10.00 -4.99 23.13
CA GLU A 64 10.91 -5.99 23.67
C GLU A 64 12.28 -5.41 23.99
N LYS A 65 12.73 -4.43 23.20
CA LYS A 65 14.01 -3.74 23.34
C LYS A 65 13.82 -2.22 23.44
N PRO A 66 13.47 -1.69 24.64
CA PRO A 66 13.14 -0.27 24.81
C PRO A 66 14.24 0.71 24.41
N HIS A 67 15.51 0.29 24.40
CA HIS A 67 16.65 1.10 23.92
C HIS A 67 16.61 1.42 22.42
N LEU A 68 15.77 0.72 21.66
CA LEU A 68 15.55 0.98 20.24
C LEU A 68 14.67 2.23 20.01
N ASN A 69 13.67 2.45 20.86
CA ASN A 69 12.70 3.56 20.74
C ASN A 69 13.10 4.81 21.53
N SER A 70 14.05 4.68 22.46
CA SER A 70 14.45 5.76 23.35
C SER A 70 15.54 6.62 22.71
N GLY A 71 15.17 7.81 22.22
CA GLY A 71 16.14 8.81 21.76
C GLY A 71 17.06 9.27 22.90
N GLY A 72 18.36 9.34 22.64
CA GLY A 72 19.32 10.01 23.55
C GLY A 72 19.85 9.21 24.75
N ILE A 73 19.65 7.90 24.83
CA ILE A 73 20.30 7.06 25.87
C ILE A 73 21.70 6.64 25.43
N THR A 74 22.66 6.64 26.35
CA THR A 74 23.99 6.01 26.17
C THR A 74 23.80 4.51 25.95
N ARG A 75 24.00 4.06 24.71
CA ARG A 75 23.88 2.64 24.33
C ARG A 75 25.22 1.92 24.52
N SER A 76 25.19 0.67 24.97
CA SER A 76 26.35 -0.22 24.88
C SER A 76 26.68 -0.54 23.41
N GLY A 77 27.87 -1.07 23.13
CA GLY A 77 28.28 -1.43 21.76
C GLY A 77 27.27 -2.36 21.06
N ASP A 78 26.80 -3.39 21.76
CA ASP A 78 25.80 -4.34 21.24
C ASP A 78 24.44 -3.65 21.00
N GLN A 79 24.01 -2.78 21.91
CA GLN A 79 22.76 -2.02 21.77
C GLN A 79 22.81 -1.00 20.63
N LEU A 80 23.99 -0.50 20.28
CA LEU A 80 24.19 0.41 19.16
C LEU A 80 23.99 -0.34 17.83
N MET A 81 24.52 -1.56 17.73
CA MET A 81 24.34 -2.41 16.55
C MET A 81 22.88 -2.85 16.39
N GLU A 82 22.21 -3.21 17.48
CA GLU A 82 20.77 -3.51 17.45
C GLU A 82 19.94 -2.29 17.01
N TYR A 83 20.29 -1.09 17.49
CA TYR A 83 19.65 0.14 17.07
C TYR A 83 19.91 0.46 15.59
N ASP A 84 21.12 0.23 15.08
CA ASP A 84 21.47 0.47 13.68
C ASP A 84 20.62 -0.39 12.74
N ILE A 85 20.51 -1.68 13.05
CA ILE A 85 19.67 -2.63 12.30
C ILE A 85 18.20 -2.23 12.40
N TYR A 86 17.72 -1.88 13.59
CA TYR A 86 16.34 -1.44 13.79
C TYR A 86 16.00 -0.18 13.00
N ALA A 87 16.84 0.86 13.11
CA ALA A 87 16.65 2.11 12.39
C ALA A 87 16.66 1.87 10.87
N PHE A 88 17.56 1.02 10.38
CA PHE A 88 17.56 0.63 8.97
C PHE A 88 16.25 -0.05 8.55
N MET A 89 15.71 -0.97 9.35
CA MET A 89 14.42 -1.63 9.05
C MET A 89 13.26 -0.63 9.03
N VAL A 90 13.19 0.28 10.01
CA VAL A 90 12.16 1.33 10.07
C VAL A 90 12.23 2.23 8.83
N TRP A 91 13.43 2.67 8.44
CA TRP A 91 13.58 3.54 7.27
C TRP A 91 13.25 2.85 5.95
N ASN A 92 13.62 1.57 5.77
CA ASN A 92 13.19 0.79 4.60
C ASN A 92 11.67 0.64 4.54
N PHE A 93 11.03 0.39 5.68
CA PHE A 93 9.58 0.29 5.76
C PHE A 93 8.91 1.63 5.38
N ILE A 94 9.43 2.76 5.87
CA ILE A 94 8.94 4.10 5.54
C ILE A 94 9.16 4.42 4.06
N GLU A 95 10.33 4.11 3.48
CA GLU A 95 10.60 4.33 2.06
C GLU A 95 9.64 3.48 1.18
N ALA A 96 9.39 2.23 1.57
CA ALA A 96 8.43 1.38 0.88
C ALA A 96 6.99 1.92 0.95
N ILE A 97 6.58 2.49 2.09
CA ILE A 97 5.29 3.20 2.21
C ILE A 97 5.28 4.41 1.28
N HIS A 98 6.33 5.24 1.31
CA HIS A 98 6.43 6.44 0.48
C HIS A 98 6.32 6.12 -1.02
N ASP A 99 7.02 5.09 -1.50
CA ASP A 99 6.94 4.63 -2.88
C ASP A 99 5.52 4.17 -3.24
N ARG A 100 4.80 3.53 -2.31
CA ARG A 100 3.42 3.05 -2.50
C ARG A 100 2.38 4.17 -2.39
N CYS A 101 2.65 5.19 -1.60
CA CYS A 101 1.80 6.37 -1.40
C CYS A 101 1.51 7.10 -2.72
N GLY A 102 2.44 7.09 -3.69
CA GLY A 102 2.21 7.64 -5.03
C GLY A 102 1.00 7.05 -5.78
N ASN A 103 0.53 5.85 -5.39
CA ASN A 103 -0.60 5.17 -6.01
C ASN A 103 -1.91 5.24 -5.19
N SER A 104 -1.89 5.76 -3.96
CA SER A 104 -3.06 5.79 -3.06
C SER A 104 -3.01 6.95 -2.07
N LYS A 105 -3.87 7.95 -2.26
CA LYS A 105 -4.00 9.10 -1.32
C LYS A 105 -4.44 8.68 0.08
N GLN A 106 -5.36 7.72 0.17
CA GLN A 106 -5.87 7.22 1.45
C GLN A 106 -4.78 6.52 2.29
N LEU A 107 -3.83 5.85 1.61
CA LEU A 107 -2.65 5.28 2.26
C LEU A 107 -1.78 6.40 2.85
N CYS A 108 -1.56 7.48 2.11
CA CYS A 108 -0.78 8.63 2.58
C CYS A 108 -1.36 9.23 3.86
N GLU A 109 -2.67 9.50 3.88
CA GLU A 109 -3.34 10.11 5.04
C GLU A 109 -3.19 9.29 6.31
N THR A 110 -3.20 7.96 6.18
CA THR A 110 -3.06 7.04 7.33
C THR A 110 -1.62 6.96 7.82
N TRP A 111 -0.66 6.84 6.90
CA TRP A 111 0.72 6.54 7.27
C TRP A 111 1.59 7.77 7.51
N TYR A 112 1.25 8.94 6.94
CA TYR A 112 2.06 10.15 7.14
C TYR A 112 2.20 10.58 8.61
N PRO A 113 1.17 10.49 9.47
CA PRO A 113 1.34 10.70 10.91
C PRO A 113 2.32 9.73 11.56
N VAL A 114 2.33 8.47 11.12
CA VAL A 114 3.27 7.43 11.60
C VAL A 114 4.68 7.75 11.14
N ILE A 115 4.86 8.10 9.86
CA ILE A 115 6.15 8.52 9.30
C ILE A 115 6.70 9.71 10.08
N ASP A 116 5.88 10.72 10.38
CA ASP A 116 6.30 11.88 11.17
C ASP A 116 6.74 11.50 12.59
N ALA A 117 6.00 10.61 13.25
CA ALA A 117 6.34 10.13 14.59
C ALA A 117 7.68 9.37 14.62
N GLU A 118 7.92 8.50 13.63
CA GLU A 118 9.17 7.73 13.51
C GLU A 118 10.34 8.60 13.04
N CYS A 119 10.10 9.57 12.16
CA CYS A 119 11.10 10.57 11.77
C CYS A 119 11.63 11.31 13.00
N ARG A 120 10.75 11.75 13.91
CA ARG A 120 11.19 12.47 15.13
C ARG A 120 12.15 11.66 16.01
N LYS A 121 12.09 10.33 15.95
CA LYS A 121 12.96 9.44 16.74
C LYS A 121 14.25 9.07 16.01
N HIS A 122 14.15 8.75 14.72
CA HIS A 122 15.22 8.10 13.97
C HIS A 122 15.90 9.00 12.92
N ARG A 123 15.47 10.25 12.76
CA ARG A 123 16.05 11.19 11.78
C ARG A 123 17.55 11.41 11.98
N ALA A 124 18.00 11.52 13.22
CA ALA A 124 19.43 11.67 13.52
C ALA A 124 20.28 10.51 12.98
N TRP A 125 19.72 9.29 12.89
CA TRP A 125 20.40 8.14 12.32
C TRP A 125 20.49 8.22 10.79
N LEU A 126 19.43 8.69 10.13
CA LEU A 126 19.38 8.87 8.67
C LEU A 126 20.34 9.97 8.19
N GLU A 127 20.54 11.00 9.02
CA GLU A 127 21.41 12.14 8.71
C GLU A 127 22.91 11.85 8.90
N LEU A 128 23.29 10.67 9.43
CA LEU A 128 24.68 10.23 9.49
C LEU A 128 25.23 10.01 8.08
N GLU A 129 26.45 10.49 7.81
CA GLU A 129 27.12 10.36 6.50
C GLU A 129 27.15 8.91 6.00
N ASP A 130 27.41 7.96 6.91
CA ASP A 130 27.46 6.52 6.60
C ASP A 130 26.11 5.94 6.15
N ASN A 131 25.00 6.63 6.41
CA ASN A 131 23.64 6.14 6.11
C ASN A 131 22.97 6.89 4.96
N LYS A 132 23.47 8.08 4.58
CA LYS A 132 22.88 8.91 3.51
C LYS A 132 22.84 8.23 2.13
N HIS A 133 23.76 7.30 1.87
CA HIS A 133 23.81 6.60 0.58
C HIS A 133 22.88 5.38 0.51
N LYS A 134 22.25 5.00 1.64
CA LYS A 134 21.43 3.79 1.73
C LYS A 134 20.01 3.96 1.15
N PHE A 135 19.55 5.21 0.96
CA PHE A 135 18.19 5.53 0.51
C PHE A 135 18.22 6.48 -0.69
N LYS A 136 17.10 6.57 -1.42
CA LYS A 136 16.99 7.42 -2.61
C LYS A 136 17.08 8.91 -2.24
N ALA A 137 17.69 9.72 -3.11
CA ALA A 137 17.76 11.17 -2.92
C ALA A 137 16.37 11.82 -2.81
N ALA A 138 15.42 11.41 -3.64
CA ALA A 138 14.03 11.89 -3.58
C ALA A 138 13.37 11.61 -2.22
N PHE A 139 13.68 10.46 -1.60
CA PHE A 139 13.20 10.13 -0.27
C PHE A 139 13.83 11.04 0.80
N HIS A 140 15.14 11.29 0.72
CA HIS A 140 15.79 12.26 1.60
C HIS A 140 15.20 13.66 1.50
N ASP A 141 14.88 14.12 0.29
CA ASP A 141 14.23 15.41 0.06
C ASP A 141 12.81 15.46 0.64
N PHE A 142 12.04 14.37 0.51
CA PHE A 142 10.74 14.21 1.15
C PHE A 142 10.82 14.33 2.68
N ILE A 143 11.75 13.61 3.31
CA ILE A 143 11.95 13.68 4.77
C ILE A 143 12.44 15.06 5.21
N ARG A 144 13.29 15.71 4.42
CA ARG A 144 13.82 17.05 4.71
C ARG A 144 12.74 18.12 4.63
N ALA A 145 11.83 18.02 3.65
CA ALA A 145 10.73 18.96 3.47
C ALA A 145 9.79 18.99 4.68
N GLY A 146 9.60 17.85 5.37
CA GLY A 146 8.84 17.77 6.62
C GLY A 146 7.35 18.11 6.50
N SER A 147 6.84 18.37 5.29
CA SER A 147 5.46 18.78 5.01
C SER A 147 4.53 17.57 4.89
N PHE A 148 4.64 16.60 5.80
CA PHE A 148 3.88 15.35 5.73
C PHE A 148 2.36 15.61 5.68
N ALA A 149 1.83 16.46 6.56
CA ALA A 149 0.41 16.81 6.57
C ALA A 149 -0.05 17.61 5.32
N GLU A 150 0.84 18.46 4.78
CA GLU A 150 0.55 19.32 3.62
C GLU A 150 0.55 18.50 2.32
N ASN A 151 1.46 17.53 2.20
CA ASN A 151 1.56 16.62 1.06
C ASN A 151 0.38 15.62 1.02
N ALA A 152 -0.14 15.19 2.19
CA ALA A 152 -1.37 14.39 2.26
C ALA A 152 -2.57 15.18 1.71
N ALA A 153 -2.73 16.44 2.13
CA ALA A 153 -3.82 17.30 1.69
C ALA A 153 -3.72 17.71 0.21
N ALA A 154 -2.49 17.95 -0.28
CA ALA A 154 -2.25 18.36 -1.66
C ALA A 154 -2.31 17.18 -2.66
N GLY A 155 -2.21 15.93 -2.19
CA GLY A 155 -2.22 14.75 -3.04
C GLY A 155 -1.09 14.75 -4.07
N VAL A 156 0.02 15.39 -3.73
CA VAL A 156 1.21 15.47 -4.57
C VAL A 156 1.89 14.12 -4.53
N ALA A 157 1.79 13.37 -5.63
CA ALA A 157 2.62 12.20 -5.83
C ALA A 157 4.10 12.63 -5.82
N PRO A 158 5.01 11.87 -5.19
CA PRO A 158 6.43 12.17 -5.28
C PRO A 158 6.83 12.20 -6.76
N ALA A 159 7.51 13.27 -7.17
CA ALA A 159 8.08 13.36 -8.51
C ALA A 159 9.11 12.23 -8.67
N ASN A 160 8.83 11.32 -9.60
CA ASN A 160 9.76 10.27 -10.02
C ASN A 160 11.07 10.83 -10.55
#